data_AF-A0A1H1UZY5-F1
#
_entry.id   AF-A0A1H1UZY5-F1
#
_cell.length_a   1.000
_cell.length_b   1.000
_cell.length_c   1.000
_cell.angle_alpha   90.00
_cell.angle_beta   90.00
_cell.angle_gamma   90.00
#
_symmetry.space_group_name_H-M   'P 1'
#
loop_
_entity.id
_entity.type
_entity.pdbx_description
1 polymer ?
#
loop_
_entity_poly.entity_id
_entity_poly.type
_entity_poly.pdbx_seq_one_letter_code
_entity_poly.pdbx_strand_id
1 'polypeptide(L)'
;MAGADGDDQILPFGRIKLDGIYPGWVSGHHLNPRLLASELAAALETLAPSNQTVQPLHVSVFTKGRSDRDIQITYGALTDYFEAAGNGRPAATISTSSGQIPANNIVVWRKWVESLVDEVTARAELAVGFAQPANDHGRLSIAFGGSAAAKLEPPTHLSGSAPIVLKTLQAQLRREGEETASEKLDEALTGRQRLEQENVELKAQLSIEKARSQQFMEEAENFRRESSDERRTRLELSESLLSMEERLEEVMALAEIMRVDNEFSPPELRLMVQCCRELSNDCSVDAVAEKGIGLREQVKRWLEKRVEKLAEIQIDRFATALTILSRKKGGAPSRNSRKKG
;
A
#
# COMPACT_ATOMS: atom_id res chain seq x y z
N MET A 1 21.11 -43.45 19.31
CA MET A 1 19.64 -43.41 19.51
C MET A 1 19.19 -42.02 19.08
N ALA A 2 18.40 -41.99 17.98
CA ALA A 2 17.66 -40.90 17.31
C ALA A 2 17.89 -39.44 17.77
N GLY A 3 18.17 -38.44 16.94
CA GLY A 3 17.82 -38.24 15.53
C GLY A 3 17.21 -36.84 15.42
N ALA A 4 18.01 -35.82 15.08
CA ALA A 4 17.57 -34.45 14.86
C ALA A 4 17.88 -34.06 13.39
N ASP A 5 17.25 -34.82 12.48
CA ASP A 5 17.06 -34.42 11.09
C ASP A 5 15.62 -33.91 10.99
N GLY A 6 15.45 -32.64 10.63
CA GLY A 6 14.13 -32.07 10.41
C GLY A 6 14.19 -30.59 10.06
N ASP A 7 14.07 -30.30 8.77
CA ASP A 7 13.66 -29.02 8.18
C ASP A 7 14.70 -27.94 7.84
N ASP A 8 15.92 -28.31 7.42
CA ASP A 8 16.68 -27.49 6.45
C ASP A 8 16.11 -27.65 5.03
N GLN A 9 14.78 -27.49 4.89
CA GLN A 9 14.17 -27.29 3.59
C GLN A 9 14.48 -25.85 3.18
N ILE A 10 15.32 -25.69 2.16
CA ILE A 10 15.63 -24.41 1.53
C ILE A 10 14.29 -23.73 1.20
N LEU A 11 13.91 -22.76 2.01
CA LEU A 11 12.72 -21.96 1.78
C LEU A 11 12.95 -21.15 0.50
N PRO A 12 11.93 -21.01 -0.37
CA PRO A 12 12.03 -20.15 -1.53
C PRO A 12 12.45 -18.74 -1.11
N PHE A 13 13.32 -18.12 -1.91
CA PHE A 13 13.93 -16.84 -1.56
C PHE A 13 12.85 -15.78 -1.25
N GLY A 14 12.99 -15.05 -0.14
CA GLY A 14 12.04 -14.01 0.25
C GLY A 14 10.66 -14.52 0.72
N ARG A 15 10.46 -15.84 0.89
CA ARG A 15 9.22 -16.40 1.46
C ARG A 15 9.43 -16.84 2.92
N ILE A 16 8.35 -16.76 3.68
CA ILE A 16 8.25 -17.20 5.08
C ILE A 16 7.11 -18.18 5.21
N LYS A 17 7.29 -19.20 6.05
CA LYS A 17 6.19 -20.11 6.40
C LYS A 17 5.16 -19.36 7.24
N LEU A 18 3.88 -19.64 7.02
CA LEU A 18 2.78 -18.94 7.69
C LEU A 18 2.83 -19.12 9.22
N ASP A 19 3.20 -20.32 9.68
CA ASP A 19 3.40 -20.63 11.11
C ASP A 19 4.57 -19.88 11.76
N GLY A 20 5.54 -19.43 10.96
CA GLY A 20 6.69 -18.64 11.41
C GLY A 20 6.42 -17.13 11.55
N ILE A 21 5.30 -16.62 11.04
CA ILE A 21 4.97 -15.18 11.05
C ILE A 21 4.71 -14.69 12.49
N TYR A 22 3.80 -15.35 13.21
CA TYR A 22 3.42 -14.96 14.56
C TYR A 22 4.59 -15.04 15.58
N PRO A 23 5.39 -16.12 15.62
CA PRO A 23 6.62 -16.17 16.43
C PRO A 23 7.61 -15.05 16.09
N GLY A 24 7.73 -14.70 14.79
CA GLY A 24 8.54 -13.58 14.33
C GLY A 24 8.14 -12.25 14.99
N TRP A 25 6.84 -11.95 15.05
CA TRP A 25 6.33 -10.73 15.69
C TRP A 25 6.57 -10.71 17.20
N VAL A 26 6.40 -11.85 17.88
CA VAL A 26 6.66 -11.98 19.32
C VAL A 26 8.12 -11.61 19.65
N SER A 27 9.05 -11.90 18.75
CA SER A 27 10.48 -11.68 18.97
C SER A 27 11.00 -10.29 18.57
N GLY A 28 10.25 -9.51 17.76
CA GLY A 28 10.82 -8.35 17.09
C GLY A 28 9.92 -7.14 16.85
N HIS A 29 8.61 -7.19 17.12
CA HIS A 29 7.71 -6.05 16.89
C HIS A 29 7.42 -5.27 18.18
N HIS A 30 7.36 -3.95 18.08
CA HIS A 30 7.07 -3.04 19.22
C HIS A 30 5.58 -2.99 19.62
N LEU A 31 4.70 -3.62 18.83
CA LEU A 31 3.26 -3.70 19.09
C LEU A 31 2.91 -5.10 19.59
N ASN A 32 1.79 -5.20 20.32
CA ASN A 32 1.33 -6.50 20.82
C ASN A 32 1.03 -7.44 19.63
N PRO A 33 1.70 -8.60 19.51
CA PRO A 33 1.57 -9.50 18.37
C PRO A 33 0.14 -10.04 18.18
N ARG A 34 -0.66 -10.11 19.25
CA ARG A 34 -2.07 -10.49 19.16
C ARG A 34 -2.93 -9.41 18.52
N LEU A 35 -2.66 -8.16 18.87
CA LEU A 35 -3.36 -7.00 18.32
C LEU A 35 -2.98 -6.82 16.84
N LEU A 36 -1.71 -7.02 16.49
CA LEU A 36 -1.27 -7.07 15.10
C LEU A 36 -1.98 -8.16 14.30
N ALA A 37 -2.12 -9.37 14.87
CA ALA A 37 -2.81 -10.46 14.20
C ALA A 37 -4.30 -10.15 13.96
N SER A 38 -5.01 -9.57 14.94
CA SER A 38 -6.42 -9.19 14.76
C SER A 38 -6.60 -8.03 13.78
N GLU A 39 -5.72 -7.03 13.82
CA GLU A 39 -5.79 -5.90 12.90
C GLU A 39 -5.41 -6.31 11.47
N LEU A 40 -4.48 -7.25 11.32
CA LEU A 40 -4.13 -7.81 10.02
C LEU A 40 -5.27 -8.65 9.45
N ALA A 41 -6.00 -9.40 10.29
CA ALA A 41 -7.23 -10.08 9.87
C ALA A 41 -8.28 -9.06 9.36
N ALA A 42 -8.53 -7.98 10.11
CA ALA A 42 -9.43 -6.92 9.70
C ALA A 42 -8.97 -6.22 8.40
N ALA A 43 -7.66 -5.99 8.23
CA ALA A 43 -7.11 -5.42 7.00
C ALA A 43 -7.34 -6.35 5.80
N LEU A 44 -7.14 -7.66 5.95
CA LEU A 44 -7.41 -8.64 4.91
C LEU A 44 -8.89 -8.67 4.50
N GLU A 45 -9.82 -8.54 5.45
CA GLU A 45 -11.25 -8.43 5.14
C GLU A 45 -11.59 -7.16 4.34
N THR A 46 -10.90 -6.05 4.61
CA THR A 46 -11.14 -4.80 3.86
C THR A 46 -10.56 -4.81 2.45
N LEU A 47 -9.54 -5.65 2.19
CA LEU A 47 -8.84 -5.69 0.91
C LEU A 47 -9.59 -6.49 -0.16
N ALA A 48 -10.28 -7.57 0.24
CA ALA A 48 -10.98 -8.43 -0.70
C ALA A 48 -12.12 -9.21 -0.01
N PRO A 49 -13.18 -9.58 -0.76
CA PRO A 49 -14.19 -10.52 -0.27
C PRO A 49 -13.58 -11.85 0.18
N SER A 50 -14.12 -12.46 1.23
CA SER A 50 -13.61 -13.69 1.85
C SER A 50 -13.47 -14.88 0.88
N ASN A 51 -14.30 -14.93 -0.16
CA ASN A 51 -14.27 -15.98 -1.18
C ASN A 51 -13.26 -15.72 -2.31
N GLN A 52 -12.62 -14.55 -2.36
CA GLN A 52 -11.65 -14.23 -3.39
C GLN A 52 -10.35 -14.99 -3.13
N THR A 53 -9.76 -15.52 -4.20
CA THR A 53 -8.47 -16.20 -4.13
C THR A 53 -7.34 -15.18 -4.06
N VAL A 54 -6.41 -15.44 -3.14
CA VAL A 54 -5.14 -14.70 -3.08
C VAL A 54 -4.32 -15.11 -4.29
N GLN A 55 -3.60 -14.14 -4.87
CA GLN A 55 -2.71 -14.46 -5.98
C GLN A 55 -1.70 -15.53 -5.53
N PRO A 56 -1.53 -16.65 -6.29
CA PRO A 56 -0.61 -17.74 -5.94
C PRO A 56 0.84 -17.29 -5.73
N LEU A 57 1.12 -16.11 -6.24
CA LEU A 57 2.37 -15.40 -6.12
C LEU A 57 2.63 -14.89 -4.69
N HIS A 58 1.62 -14.33 -4.03
CA HIS A 58 1.71 -13.84 -2.65
C HIS A 58 1.67 -14.97 -1.63
N VAL A 59 0.85 -15.99 -1.89
CA VAL A 59 0.68 -17.14 -1.00
C VAL A 59 0.60 -18.41 -1.84
N SER A 60 1.41 -19.41 -1.50
CA SER A 60 1.39 -20.72 -2.16
C SER A 60 1.62 -21.84 -1.16
N VAL A 61 1.26 -23.06 -1.58
CA VAL A 61 1.48 -24.26 -0.77
C VAL A 61 2.84 -24.82 -1.13
N PHE A 62 3.73 -24.94 -0.16
CA PHE A 62 5.03 -25.58 -0.32
C PHE A 62 4.94 -27.04 0.11
N THR A 63 5.13 -27.96 -0.84
CA THR A 63 5.22 -29.39 -0.54
C THR A 63 6.40 -30.00 -1.29
N LYS A 64 7.19 -30.85 -0.60
CA LYS A 64 8.31 -31.61 -1.18
C LYS A 64 9.33 -30.74 -1.93
N GLY A 65 9.68 -29.57 -1.40
CA GLY A 65 10.69 -28.69 -2.00
C GLY A 65 10.20 -27.86 -3.20
N ARG A 66 8.89 -27.85 -3.51
CA ARG A 66 8.31 -27.07 -4.60
C ARG A 66 7.08 -26.29 -4.13
N SER A 67 6.95 -25.05 -4.60
CA SER A 67 5.72 -24.27 -4.46
C SER A 67 4.68 -24.78 -5.45
N ASP A 68 3.61 -25.38 -4.94
CA ASP A 68 2.39 -25.69 -5.66
C ASP A 68 1.51 -24.43 -5.74
N ARG A 69 1.35 -23.93 -6.97
CA ARG A 69 0.57 -22.71 -7.29
C ARG A 69 -0.86 -23.05 -7.75
N ASP A 70 -1.19 -24.33 -7.92
CA ASP A 70 -2.51 -24.78 -8.39
C ASP A 70 -3.53 -24.82 -7.25
N ILE A 71 -3.03 -24.96 -6.01
CA ILE A 71 -3.86 -24.92 -4.80
C ILE A 71 -4.16 -23.46 -4.45
N GLN A 72 -5.44 -23.10 -4.53
CA GLN A 72 -5.89 -21.74 -4.28
C GLN A 72 -6.19 -21.53 -2.78
N ILE A 73 -5.58 -20.50 -2.21
CA ILE A 73 -5.82 -20.04 -0.85
C ILE A 73 -6.67 -18.77 -0.93
N THR A 74 -7.75 -18.71 -0.15
CA THR A 74 -8.67 -17.56 -0.14
C THR A 74 -8.29 -16.55 0.92
N TYR A 75 -8.70 -15.29 0.74
CA TYR A 75 -8.53 -14.25 1.75
C TYR A 75 -9.20 -14.62 3.07
N GLY A 76 -10.41 -15.20 3.03
CA GLY A 76 -11.12 -15.65 4.23
C GLY A 76 -10.34 -16.70 5.03
N ALA A 77 -9.67 -17.64 4.36
CA ALA A 77 -8.91 -18.68 5.04
C ALA A 77 -7.65 -18.13 5.75
N LEU A 78 -7.08 -17.04 5.26
CA LEU A 78 -6.00 -16.31 5.93
C LEU A 78 -6.53 -15.43 7.08
N THR A 79 -7.67 -14.77 6.88
CA THR A 79 -8.35 -14.01 7.94
C THR A 79 -8.64 -14.90 9.13
N ASP A 80 -9.26 -16.07 8.92
CA ASP A 80 -9.58 -17.03 9.97
C ASP A 80 -8.32 -17.47 10.74
N TYR A 81 -7.20 -17.66 10.03
CA TYR A 81 -5.92 -18.01 10.65
C TYR A 81 -5.39 -16.89 11.55
N PHE A 82 -5.38 -15.64 11.07
CA PHE A 82 -4.87 -14.50 11.83
C PHE A 82 -5.81 -14.09 12.97
N GLU A 83 -7.12 -14.24 12.82
CA GLU A 83 -8.09 -14.06 13.91
C GLU A 83 -7.90 -15.11 15.01
N ALA A 84 -7.69 -16.38 14.62
CA ALA A 84 -7.35 -17.45 15.56
C ALA A 84 -6.02 -17.18 16.27
N ALA A 85 -5.02 -16.65 15.57
CA ALA A 85 -3.75 -16.22 16.15
C ALA A 85 -3.92 -15.03 17.12
N GLY A 86 -4.77 -14.06 16.81
CA GLY A 86 -5.12 -12.93 17.70
C GLY A 86 -5.81 -13.39 18.99
N ASN A 87 -6.66 -14.41 18.89
CA ASN A 87 -7.30 -15.09 20.03
C ASN A 87 -6.33 -16.00 20.83
N GLY A 88 -5.06 -16.08 20.42
CA GLY A 88 -4.02 -16.83 21.12
C GLY A 88 -3.99 -18.34 20.80
N ARG A 89 -4.69 -18.78 19.75
CA ARG A 89 -4.70 -20.18 19.27
C ARG A 89 -4.52 -20.20 17.75
N PRO A 90 -3.29 -20.06 17.21
CA PRO A 90 -3.07 -20.11 15.77
C PRO A 90 -3.58 -21.44 15.20
N ALA A 91 -4.38 -21.37 14.14
CA ALA A 91 -4.98 -22.56 13.53
C ALA A 91 -3.89 -23.43 12.89
N ALA A 92 -3.80 -24.70 13.28
CA ALA A 92 -2.79 -25.62 12.76
C ALA A 92 -3.01 -25.98 11.28
N THR A 93 -4.24 -25.78 10.77
CA THR A 93 -4.69 -26.13 9.43
C THR A 93 -5.54 -25.03 8.82
N ILE A 94 -5.41 -24.82 7.51
CA ILE A 94 -6.17 -23.84 6.73
C ILE A 94 -7.01 -24.58 5.69
N SER A 95 -8.26 -24.14 5.53
CA SER A 95 -9.19 -24.66 4.52
C SER A 95 -8.84 -24.07 3.15
N THR A 96 -8.41 -24.91 2.20
CA THR A 96 -8.15 -24.54 0.81
C THR A 96 -9.13 -25.22 -0.14
N SER A 97 -9.12 -24.84 -1.42
CA SER A 97 -9.96 -25.46 -2.46
C SER A 97 -9.69 -26.96 -2.66
N SER A 98 -8.53 -27.46 -2.22
CA SER A 98 -8.13 -28.87 -2.33
C SER A 98 -8.22 -29.65 -1.01
N GLY A 99 -8.60 -29.00 0.10
CA GLY A 99 -8.78 -29.64 1.40
C GLY A 99 -8.14 -28.86 2.56
N GLN A 100 -8.03 -29.48 3.73
CA GLN A 100 -7.32 -28.87 4.86
C GLN A 100 -5.81 -29.09 4.73
N ILE A 101 -5.06 -27.99 4.69
CA ILE A 101 -3.59 -28.01 4.53
C ILE A 101 -2.94 -27.49 5.83
N PRO A 102 -1.86 -28.13 6.32
CA PRO A 102 -1.14 -27.64 7.48
C PRO A 102 -0.55 -26.24 7.23
N ALA A 103 -0.65 -25.34 8.22
CA ALA A 103 -0.13 -23.96 8.11
C ALA A 103 1.40 -23.91 7.84
N ASN A 104 2.16 -24.90 8.32
CA ASN A 104 3.60 -25.07 8.07
C ASN A 104 3.94 -25.30 6.58
N ASN A 105 2.99 -25.83 5.81
CA ASN A 105 3.15 -26.05 4.38
C ASN A 105 2.70 -24.85 3.55
N ILE A 106 2.28 -23.74 4.17
CA ILE A 106 1.88 -22.54 3.44
C ILE A 106 3.01 -21.53 3.55
N VAL A 107 3.51 -21.09 2.39
CA VAL A 107 4.54 -20.07 2.29
C VAL A 107 3.94 -18.77 1.78
N VAL A 108 4.28 -17.70 2.48
CA VAL A 108 3.83 -16.35 2.18
C VAL A 108 5.02 -15.50 1.77
N TRP A 109 4.84 -14.61 0.80
CA TRP A 109 5.87 -13.66 0.43
C TRP A 109 6.09 -12.65 1.57
N ARG A 110 7.32 -12.58 2.07
CA ARG A 110 7.68 -11.80 3.27
C ARG A 110 7.34 -10.32 3.10
N LYS A 111 7.75 -9.71 1.97
CA LYS A 111 7.53 -8.28 1.71
C LYS A 111 6.05 -7.91 1.63
N TRP A 112 5.20 -8.82 1.15
CA TRP A 112 3.76 -8.57 1.09
C TRP A 112 3.14 -8.54 2.49
N VAL A 113 3.49 -9.50 3.35
CA VAL A 113 3.03 -9.49 4.76
C VAL A 113 3.60 -8.30 5.50
N GLU A 114 4.88 -7.98 5.33
CA GLU A 114 5.52 -6.81 5.94
C GLU A 114 4.82 -5.52 5.48
N SER A 115 4.49 -5.38 4.20
CA SER A 115 3.74 -4.21 3.72
C SER A 115 2.33 -4.11 4.30
N LEU A 116 1.67 -5.24 4.57
CA LEU A 116 0.37 -5.26 5.26
C LEU A 116 0.51 -4.89 6.73
N VAL A 117 1.55 -5.40 7.39
CA VAL A 117 1.89 -5.07 8.79
C VAL A 117 2.23 -3.58 8.93
N ASP A 118 2.98 -2.99 7.99
CA ASP A 118 3.29 -1.56 7.97
C ASP A 118 2.01 -0.72 7.85
N GLU A 119 1.10 -1.09 6.93
CA GLU A 119 -0.17 -0.39 6.74
C GLU A 119 -1.05 -0.49 8.00
N VAL A 120 -1.12 -1.67 8.61
CA VAL A 120 -1.85 -1.90 9.87
C VAL A 120 -1.25 -1.09 11.02
N THR A 121 0.08 -1.05 11.12
CA THR A 121 0.80 -0.29 12.14
C THR A 121 0.51 1.19 11.99
N ALA A 122 0.59 1.74 10.77
CA ALA A 122 0.25 3.13 10.50
C ALA A 122 -1.22 3.45 10.83
N ARG A 123 -2.17 2.56 10.52
CA ARG A 123 -3.58 2.73 10.89
C ARG A 123 -3.78 2.73 12.41
N ALA A 124 -3.12 1.80 13.12
CA ALA A 124 -3.18 1.71 14.57
C ALA A 124 -2.60 2.97 15.24
N GLU A 125 -1.48 3.48 14.75
CA GLU A 125 -0.86 4.72 15.24
C GLU A 125 -1.73 5.95 15.00
N LEU A 126 -2.36 6.06 13.83
CA LEU A 126 -3.31 7.14 13.54
C LEU A 126 -4.53 7.10 14.45
N ALA A 127 -5.09 5.91 14.69
CA ALA A 127 -6.23 5.75 15.60
C ALA A 127 -5.90 6.18 17.04
N VAL A 128 -4.67 5.91 17.51
CA VAL A 128 -4.17 6.39 18.81
C VAL A 128 -4.03 7.92 18.82
N GLY A 129 -3.61 8.53 17.71
CA GLY A 129 -3.53 9.99 17.55
C GLY A 129 -4.91 10.69 17.59
N PHE A 130 -5.95 10.08 17.02
CA PHE A 130 -7.32 10.60 17.07
C PHE A 130 -8.04 10.36 18.40
N ALA A 131 -7.53 9.46 19.25
CA ALA A 131 -8.09 9.18 20.57
C ALA A 131 -7.63 10.16 21.68
N GLN A 132 -6.87 11.21 21.34
CA GLN A 132 -6.61 12.31 22.28
C GLN A 132 -7.93 13.06 22.59
N PRO A 133 -8.32 13.16 23.88
CA PRO A 133 -9.65 13.63 24.24
C PRO A 133 -9.82 15.12 23.91
N ALA A 134 -10.78 15.43 23.02
CA ALA A 134 -11.33 16.75 22.74
C ALA A 134 -12.16 17.33 23.91
N ASN A 135 -11.70 17.18 25.16
CA ASN A 135 -12.46 17.56 26.36
C ASN A 135 -12.16 18.98 26.88
N ASP A 136 -11.27 19.74 26.26
CA ASP A 136 -10.87 21.05 26.78
C ASP A 136 -11.34 22.23 25.90
N HIS A 137 -12.65 22.39 25.66
CA HIS A 137 -13.17 23.68 25.16
C HIS A 137 -14.46 24.09 25.90
N GLY A 138 -14.22 24.82 26.99
CA GLY A 138 -15.00 25.95 27.52
C GLY A 138 -16.52 25.98 27.35
N ARG A 139 -17.24 25.65 28.42
CA ARG A 139 -18.60 26.15 28.66
C ARG A 139 -18.58 27.68 28.80
N LEU A 140 -18.85 28.39 27.70
CA LEU A 140 -19.20 29.82 27.75
C LEU A 140 -20.64 29.95 28.28
N SER A 141 -20.77 30.25 29.57
CA SER A 141 -22.03 30.65 30.18
C SER A 141 -22.19 32.16 30.02
N ILE A 142 -23.04 32.59 29.09
CA ILE A 142 -23.43 33.99 28.92
C ILE A 142 -24.53 34.29 29.95
N ALA A 143 -24.21 35.07 30.97
CA ALA A 143 -25.18 35.62 31.91
C ALA A 143 -25.84 36.86 31.29
N PHE A 144 -27.15 36.78 31.03
CA PHE A 144 -27.96 37.88 30.52
C PHE A 144 -28.43 38.77 31.69
N GLY A 145 -27.84 39.95 31.84
CA GLY A 145 -28.23 40.94 32.84
C GLY A 145 -29.49 41.69 32.42
N GLY A 146 -30.59 41.50 33.15
CA GLY A 146 -31.82 42.28 33.01
C GLY A 146 -31.66 43.69 33.56
N SER A 147 -31.89 44.70 32.72
CA SER A 147 -31.85 46.12 33.07
C SER A 147 -33.11 46.56 33.84
N ALA A 148 -32.91 47.36 34.89
CA ALA A 148 -33.97 47.88 35.76
C ALA A 148 -34.68 49.08 35.12
N ALA A 149 -36.02 49.09 35.18
CA ALA A 149 -36.85 50.19 34.72
C ALA A 149 -36.68 51.44 35.61
N ALA A 150 -36.19 52.54 35.03
CA ALA A 150 -36.22 53.85 35.66
C ALA A 150 -37.67 54.37 35.70
N LYS A 151 -38.14 54.70 36.91
CA LYS A 151 -39.41 55.44 37.10
C LYS A 151 -39.18 56.90 36.67
N LEU A 152 -39.81 57.31 35.57
CA LEU A 152 -40.02 58.74 35.29
C LEU A 152 -41.22 59.21 36.13
N GLU A 153 -41.02 60.22 36.97
CA GLU A 153 -42.12 61.01 37.52
C GLU A 153 -42.72 61.93 36.45
N PRO A 154 -44.05 62.15 36.41
CA PRO A 154 -44.66 63.13 35.53
C PRO A 154 -44.48 64.56 36.08
N PRO A 155 -44.32 65.59 35.23
CA PRO A 155 -44.11 66.95 35.68
C PRO A 155 -45.39 67.55 36.27
N THR A 156 -45.20 68.35 37.31
CA THR A 156 -46.21 69.07 38.09
C THR A 156 -47.00 70.05 37.21
N HIS A 157 -48.33 69.95 37.24
CA HIS A 157 -49.23 70.93 36.61
C HIS A 157 -49.08 72.31 37.27
N LEU A 158 -48.66 73.31 36.48
CA LEU A 158 -48.81 74.72 36.84
C LEU A 158 -49.97 75.33 36.06
N SER A 159 -51.06 75.59 36.79
CA SER A 159 -52.19 76.42 36.39
C SER A 159 -51.74 77.89 36.31
N GLY A 160 -51.99 78.55 35.18
CA GLY A 160 -51.61 79.96 35.01
C GLY A 160 -52.01 80.52 33.64
N SER A 161 -53.25 81.00 33.54
CA SER A 161 -53.85 81.62 32.36
C SER A 161 -53.22 82.97 31.99
N ALA A 162 -52.28 82.95 31.04
CA ALA A 162 -51.94 84.10 30.19
C ALA A 162 -51.54 83.61 28.79
N PRO A 163 -52.15 84.12 27.69
CA PRO A 163 -51.90 83.63 26.33
C PRO A 163 -50.45 83.80 25.85
N ILE A 164 -49.70 84.72 26.46
CA ILE A 164 -48.27 84.92 26.20
C ILE A 164 -47.42 83.82 26.86
N VAL A 165 -47.80 83.35 28.05
CA VAL A 165 -47.11 82.27 28.78
C VAL A 165 -47.33 80.93 28.08
N LEU A 166 -48.53 80.69 27.54
CA LEU A 166 -48.80 79.48 26.77
C LEU A 166 -48.02 79.43 25.44
N LYS A 167 -47.91 80.56 24.73
CA LYS A 167 -47.11 80.63 23.48
C LYS A 167 -45.62 80.42 23.72
N THR A 168 -45.09 80.97 24.82
CA THR A 168 -43.68 80.79 25.19
C THR A 168 -43.40 79.36 25.63
N LEU A 169 -44.27 78.75 26.44
CA LEU A 169 -44.16 77.34 26.84
C LEU A 169 -44.29 76.39 25.64
N GLN A 170 -45.21 76.66 24.71
CA GLN A 170 -45.34 75.85 23.49
C GLN A 170 -44.12 75.98 22.55
N ALA A 171 -43.54 77.17 22.44
CA ALA A 171 -42.32 77.37 21.66
C ALA A 171 -41.11 76.67 22.32
N GLN A 172 -41.04 76.68 23.65
CA GLN A 172 -40.00 75.98 24.41
C GLN A 172 -40.12 74.46 24.23
N LEU A 173 -41.32 73.89 24.39
CA LEU A 173 -41.56 72.45 24.15
C LEU A 173 -41.26 72.03 22.72
N ARG A 174 -41.47 72.90 21.72
CA ARG A 174 -41.07 72.62 20.34
C ARG A 174 -39.56 72.58 20.17
N ARG A 175 -38.82 73.52 20.78
CA ARG A 175 -37.35 73.51 20.75
C ARG A 175 -36.78 72.29 21.46
N GLU A 176 -37.28 71.97 22.65
CA GLU A 176 -36.86 70.76 23.38
C GLU A 176 -37.21 69.48 22.60
N GLY A 177 -38.36 69.46 21.90
CA GLY A 177 -38.75 68.38 21.01
C GLY A 177 -37.86 68.25 19.76
N GLU A 178 -37.47 69.38 19.17
CA GLU A 178 -36.56 69.44 18.02
C GLU A 178 -35.14 69.03 18.42
N GLU A 179 -34.65 69.49 19.58
CA GLU A 179 -33.36 69.11 20.15
C GLU A 179 -33.32 67.61 20.43
N THR A 180 -34.29 67.06 21.15
CA THR A 180 -34.35 65.61 21.44
C THR A 180 -34.56 64.75 20.18
N ALA A 181 -35.27 65.26 19.16
CA ALA A 181 -35.38 64.58 17.87
C ALA A 181 -34.07 64.60 17.09
N SER A 182 -33.34 65.72 17.11
CA SER A 182 -32.02 65.84 16.48
C SER A 182 -30.97 64.96 17.17
N GLU A 183 -30.95 64.92 18.51
CA GLU A 183 -30.08 64.05 19.28
C GLU A 183 -30.32 62.57 18.96
N LYS A 184 -31.59 62.13 18.92
CA LYS A 184 -31.93 60.75 18.55
C LYS A 184 -31.54 60.41 17.11
N LEU A 185 -31.64 61.38 16.21
CA LEU A 185 -31.24 61.18 14.81
C LEU A 185 -29.72 61.08 14.69
N ASP A 186 -28.97 61.91 15.41
CA ASP A 186 -27.50 61.86 15.44
C ASP A 186 -26.98 60.58 16.11
N GLU A 187 -27.61 60.12 17.20
CA GLU A 187 -27.31 58.82 17.81
C GLU A 187 -27.58 57.66 16.84
N ALA A 188 -28.69 57.70 16.10
CA ALA A 188 -29.02 56.68 15.12
C ALA A 188 -28.04 56.67 13.94
N LEU A 189 -27.61 57.85 13.46
CA LEU A 189 -26.64 57.98 12.37
C LEU A 189 -25.26 57.48 12.79
N THR A 190 -24.78 57.87 13.97
CA THR A 190 -23.48 57.42 14.50
C THR A 190 -23.49 55.92 14.81
N GLY A 191 -24.60 55.39 15.36
CA GLY A 191 -24.79 53.95 15.56
C GLY A 191 -24.76 53.17 14.25
N ARG A 192 -25.44 53.68 13.21
CA ARG A 192 -25.42 53.08 11.87
C ARG A 192 -24.02 53.06 11.26
N GLN A 193 -23.27 54.16 11.38
CA GLN A 193 -21.90 54.23 10.87
C GLN A 193 -20.98 53.21 11.54
N ARG A 194 -21.10 53.01 12.87
CA ARG A 194 -20.33 51.98 13.59
C ARG A 194 -20.66 50.58 13.11
N LEU A 195 -21.95 50.27 12.96
CA LEU A 195 -22.39 48.97 12.44
C LEU A 195 -21.93 48.73 11.01
N GLU A 196 -21.93 49.75 10.15
CA GLU A 196 -21.40 49.66 8.79
C GLU A 196 -19.89 49.38 8.78
N GLN A 197 -19.12 50.01 9.67
CA GLN A 197 -17.68 49.74 9.84
C GLN A 197 -17.42 48.30 10.33
N GLU A 198 -18.11 47.87 11.40
CA GLU A 198 -18.00 46.50 11.90
C GLU A 198 -18.39 45.47 10.83
N ASN A 199 -19.40 45.77 10.01
CA ASN A 199 -19.81 44.88 8.91
C ASN A 199 -18.72 44.74 7.84
N VAL A 200 -18.02 45.83 7.53
CA VAL A 200 -16.88 45.81 6.59
C VAL A 200 -15.72 44.99 7.16
N GLU A 201 -15.40 45.17 8.45
CA GLU A 201 -14.34 44.40 9.12
C GLU A 201 -14.67 42.91 9.17
N LEU A 202 -15.89 42.54 9.55
CA LEU A 202 -16.33 41.14 9.56
C LEU A 202 -16.32 40.52 8.17
N LYS A 203 -16.70 41.27 7.13
CA LYS A 203 -16.60 40.80 5.74
C LYS A 203 -15.16 40.56 5.32
N ALA A 204 -14.23 41.42 5.74
CA ALA A 204 -12.81 41.24 5.47
C ALA A 204 -12.23 40.03 6.22
N GLN A 205 -12.60 39.82 7.49
CA GLN A 205 -12.20 38.62 8.23
C GLN A 205 -12.75 37.35 7.60
N LEU A 206 -14.02 37.37 7.18
CA LEU A 206 -14.67 36.24 6.53
C LEU A 206 -14.01 35.91 5.18
N SER A 207 -13.58 36.91 4.40
CA SER A 207 -12.86 36.64 3.14
C SER A 207 -11.47 36.06 3.39
N ILE A 208 -10.76 36.51 4.42
CA ILE A 208 -9.46 35.96 4.83
C ILE A 208 -9.61 34.49 5.28
N GLU A 209 -10.58 34.20 6.15
CA GLU A 209 -10.81 32.84 6.62
C GLU A 209 -11.28 31.90 5.50
N LYS A 210 -12.09 32.39 4.56
CA LYS A 210 -12.42 31.62 3.35
C LYS A 210 -11.19 31.31 2.51
N ALA A 211 -10.29 32.26 2.32
CA ALA A 211 -9.06 32.04 1.58
C ALA A 211 -8.15 31.01 2.30
N ARG A 212 -8.02 31.10 3.62
CA ARG A 212 -7.28 30.10 4.42
C ARG A 212 -7.90 28.71 4.33
N SER A 213 -9.22 28.61 4.45
CA SER A 213 -9.91 27.33 4.31
C SER A 213 -9.74 26.72 2.92
N GLN A 214 -9.75 27.54 1.86
CA GLN A 214 -9.47 27.09 0.50
C GLN A 214 -8.04 26.57 0.36
N GLN A 215 -7.05 27.29 0.91
CA GLN A 215 -5.66 26.86 0.92
C GLN A 215 -5.49 25.49 1.61
N PHE A 216 -6.08 25.30 2.79
CA PHE A 216 -6.01 24.01 3.48
C PHE A 216 -6.69 22.87 2.70
N MET A 217 -7.79 23.16 2.00
CA MET A 217 -8.45 22.16 1.14
C MET A 217 -7.57 21.78 -0.06
N GLU A 218 -6.90 22.76 -0.68
CA GLU A 218 -5.96 22.52 -1.79
C GLU A 218 -4.73 21.72 -1.33
N GLU A 219 -4.16 22.06 -0.17
CA GLU A 219 -3.04 21.32 0.44
C GLU A 219 -3.43 19.87 0.75
N ALA A 220 -4.62 19.65 1.34
CA ALA A 220 -5.12 18.31 1.61
C ALA A 220 -5.36 17.50 0.33
N GLU A 221 -5.86 18.14 -0.74
CA GLU A 221 -6.03 17.47 -2.02
C GLU A 221 -4.68 17.12 -2.67
N ASN A 222 -3.71 18.02 -2.60
CA ASN A 222 -2.36 17.78 -3.12
C ASN A 222 -1.69 16.62 -2.37
N PHE A 223 -1.75 16.61 -1.04
CA PHE A 223 -1.23 15.50 -0.24
C PHE A 223 -1.90 14.16 -0.60
N ARG A 224 -3.22 14.17 -0.82
CA ARG A 224 -3.96 12.97 -1.25
C ARG A 224 -3.49 12.48 -2.63
N ARG A 225 -3.21 13.39 -3.57
CA ARG A 225 -2.70 13.06 -4.91
C ARG A 225 -1.29 12.49 -4.82
N GLU A 226 -0.39 13.15 -4.09
CA GLU A 226 0.99 12.70 -3.88
C GLU A 226 1.04 11.31 -3.23
N SER A 227 0.25 11.07 -2.18
CA SER A 227 0.15 9.76 -1.53
C SER A 227 -0.38 8.69 -2.49
N SER A 228 -1.32 9.03 -3.36
CA SER A 228 -1.83 8.10 -4.37
C SER A 228 -0.76 7.74 -5.42
N ASP A 229 0.06 8.69 -5.84
CA ASP A 229 1.12 8.46 -6.82
C ASP A 229 2.30 7.70 -6.20
N GLU A 230 2.63 7.97 -4.94
CA GLU A 230 3.59 7.17 -4.17
C GLU A 230 3.12 5.72 -4.03
N ARG A 231 1.83 5.48 -3.77
CA ARG A 231 1.27 4.12 -3.73
C ARG A 231 1.39 3.40 -5.06
N ARG A 232 1.18 4.09 -6.18
CA ARG A 232 1.35 3.52 -7.54
C ARG A 232 2.80 3.14 -7.81
N THR A 233 3.73 4.05 -7.56
CA THR A 233 5.16 3.79 -7.79
C THR A 233 5.68 2.67 -6.89
N ARG A 234 5.21 2.58 -5.63
CA ARG A 234 5.51 1.47 -4.73
C ARG A 234 4.99 0.13 -5.26
N LEU A 235 3.79 0.10 -5.83
CA LEU A 235 3.23 -1.11 -6.44
C LEU A 235 4.05 -1.54 -7.67
N GLU A 236 4.39 -0.61 -8.57
CA GLU A 236 5.23 -0.88 -9.73
C GLU A 236 6.62 -1.43 -9.34
N LEU A 237 7.24 -0.84 -8.32
CA LEU A 237 8.50 -1.34 -7.76
C LEU A 237 8.35 -2.74 -7.16
N SER A 238 7.24 -3.00 -6.45
CA SER A 238 6.97 -4.31 -5.86
C SER A 238 6.79 -5.40 -6.92
N GLU A 239 6.08 -5.10 -8.00
CA GLU A 239 5.88 -6.02 -9.13
C GLU A 239 7.20 -6.28 -9.87
N SER A 240 8.02 -5.24 -10.06
CA SER A 240 9.35 -5.38 -10.66
C SER A 240 10.29 -6.23 -9.81
N LEU A 241 10.32 -6.01 -8.49
CA LEU A 241 11.12 -6.80 -7.56
C LEU A 241 10.71 -8.26 -7.59
N LEU A 242 9.41 -8.52 -7.64
CA LEU A 242 8.87 -9.86 -7.69
C LEU A 242 9.21 -10.57 -9.01
N SER A 243 9.13 -9.87 -10.14
CA SER A 243 9.57 -10.42 -11.44
C SER A 243 11.07 -10.74 -11.45
N MET A 244 11.89 -9.92 -10.77
CA MET A 244 13.32 -10.22 -10.60
C MET A 244 13.56 -11.42 -9.69
N GLU A 245 12.82 -11.54 -8.58
CA GLU A 245 12.89 -12.71 -7.69
C GLU A 245 12.54 -14.01 -8.44
N GLU A 246 11.51 -14.01 -9.29
CA GLU A 246 11.17 -15.18 -10.13
C GLU A 246 12.32 -15.58 -11.07
N ARG A 247 12.94 -14.61 -11.74
CA ARG A 247 14.10 -14.87 -12.60
C ARG A 247 15.29 -15.39 -11.81
N LEU A 248 15.50 -14.90 -10.60
CA LEU A 248 16.57 -15.38 -9.73
C LEU A 248 16.33 -16.80 -9.26
N GLU A 249 15.09 -17.18 -8.91
CA GLU A 249 14.73 -18.56 -8.56
C GLU A 249 14.99 -19.52 -9.73
N GLU A 250 14.60 -19.15 -10.96
CA GLU A 250 14.88 -19.94 -12.16
C GLU A 250 16.39 -20.13 -12.38
N VAL A 251 17.18 -19.05 -12.26
CA VAL A 251 18.63 -19.10 -12.41
C VAL A 251 19.30 -19.89 -11.29
N MET A 252 18.81 -19.80 -10.05
CA MET A 252 19.32 -20.57 -8.91
C MET A 252 19.07 -22.06 -9.09
N ALA A 253 17.87 -22.46 -9.51
CA ALA A 253 17.57 -23.85 -9.80
C ALA A 253 18.50 -24.41 -10.88
N LEU A 254 18.75 -23.63 -11.94
CA LEU A 254 19.67 -23.99 -13.01
C LEU A 254 21.12 -24.06 -12.50
N ALA A 255 21.53 -23.12 -11.64
CA ALA A 255 22.86 -23.11 -11.03
C ALA A 255 23.08 -24.34 -10.13
N GLU A 256 22.09 -24.74 -9.33
CA GLU A 256 22.18 -25.92 -8.47
C GLU A 256 22.26 -27.22 -9.29
N ILE A 257 21.52 -27.31 -10.40
CA ILE A 257 21.64 -28.42 -11.37
C ILE A 257 23.00 -28.39 -12.07
N MET A 258 23.68 -27.25 -12.15
CA MET A 258 24.99 -27.10 -12.79
C MET A 258 26.19 -27.27 -11.86
N ARG A 259 25.98 -27.34 -10.53
CA ARG A 259 27.07 -27.53 -9.58
C ARG A 259 27.80 -28.84 -9.82
N VAL A 260 29.13 -28.78 -9.73
CA VAL A 260 30.02 -29.95 -9.92
C VAL A 260 29.85 -30.94 -8.77
N ASP A 261 29.66 -30.42 -7.56
CA ASP A 261 29.54 -31.21 -6.32
C ASP A 261 28.14 -31.81 -6.10
N ASN A 262 27.16 -31.49 -6.96
CA ASN A 262 25.81 -32.04 -6.84
C ASN A 262 25.74 -33.42 -7.51
N GLU A 263 25.40 -34.44 -6.72
CA GLU A 263 25.24 -35.83 -7.19
C GLU A 263 24.11 -36.01 -8.22
N PHE A 264 23.09 -35.14 -8.16
CA PHE A 264 21.93 -35.18 -9.08
C PHE A 264 22.15 -34.36 -10.36
N SER A 265 23.30 -33.70 -10.49
CA SER A 265 23.65 -32.90 -11.68
C SER A 265 24.07 -33.81 -12.84
N PRO A 266 23.34 -33.83 -13.97
CA PRO A 266 23.70 -34.66 -15.11
C PRO A 266 25.01 -34.19 -15.75
N PRO A 267 26.05 -35.04 -15.86
CA PRO A 267 27.35 -34.66 -16.42
C PRO A 267 27.26 -34.22 -17.89
N GLU A 268 26.36 -34.84 -18.66
CA GLU A 268 26.10 -34.49 -20.07
C GLU A 268 25.51 -33.07 -20.18
N LEU A 269 24.65 -32.66 -19.23
CA LEU A 269 24.06 -31.32 -19.21
C LEU A 269 25.11 -30.25 -18.88
N ARG A 270 26.01 -30.51 -17.93
CA ARG A 270 27.11 -29.59 -17.59
C ARG A 270 28.04 -29.37 -18.78
N LEU A 271 28.42 -30.46 -19.47
CA LEU A 271 29.23 -30.40 -20.68
C LEU A 271 28.52 -29.63 -21.80
N MET A 272 27.20 -29.82 -21.96
CA MET A 272 26.42 -29.12 -22.98
C MET A 272 26.40 -27.61 -22.73
N VAL A 273 26.14 -27.18 -21.49
CA VAL A 273 26.15 -25.75 -21.15
C VAL A 273 27.55 -25.16 -21.30
N GLN A 274 28.60 -25.87 -20.88
CA GLN A 274 29.97 -25.42 -21.08
C GLN A 274 30.34 -25.29 -22.56
N CYS A 275 29.89 -26.23 -23.40
CA CYS A 275 30.02 -26.17 -24.86
C CYS A 275 29.33 -24.93 -25.42
N CYS A 276 28.11 -24.64 -24.94
CA CYS A 276 27.39 -23.42 -25.30
C CYS A 276 28.19 -22.17 -24.92
N ARG A 277 28.58 -22.02 -23.64
CA ARG A 277 29.29 -20.84 -23.14
C ARG A 277 30.56 -20.54 -23.93
N GLU A 278 31.34 -21.56 -24.25
CA GLU A 278 32.63 -21.39 -24.93
C GLU A 278 32.51 -21.21 -26.45
N LEU A 279 31.50 -21.80 -27.09
CA LEU A 279 31.31 -21.64 -28.53
C LEU A 279 30.52 -20.38 -28.90
N SER A 280 29.59 -19.93 -28.05
CA SER A 280 28.72 -18.77 -28.31
C SER A 280 28.98 -17.56 -27.41
N ASN A 281 29.99 -17.61 -26.52
CA ASN A 281 30.32 -16.58 -25.53
C ASN A 281 29.08 -16.17 -24.71
N ASP A 282 28.56 -17.10 -23.91
CA ASP A 282 27.31 -16.91 -23.14
C ASP A 282 26.11 -16.51 -24.02
N CYS A 283 26.02 -17.11 -25.22
CA CYS A 283 24.98 -16.84 -26.21
C CYS A 283 24.95 -15.39 -26.73
N SER A 284 26.03 -14.62 -26.58
CA SER A 284 26.14 -13.26 -27.10
C SER A 284 26.52 -13.22 -28.57
N VAL A 285 27.16 -14.28 -29.10
CA VAL A 285 27.64 -14.36 -30.48
C VAL A 285 27.10 -15.60 -31.17
N ASP A 286 26.71 -15.46 -32.44
CA ASP A 286 26.38 -16.60 -33.28
C ASP A 286 27.66 -17.38 -33.63
N ALA A 287 27.82 -18.55 -33.03
CA ALA A 287 28.96 -19.44 -33.21
C ALA A 287 29.21 -19.81 -34.69
N VAL A 288 28.18 -19.78 -35.54
CA VAL A 288 28.29 -20.12 -36.97
C VAL A 288 28.76 -18.92 -37.80
N ALA A 289 28.35 -17.71 -37.43
CA ALA A 289 28.60 -16.50 -38.22
C ALA A 289 30.08 -16.08 -38.25
N GLU A 290 30.83 -16.29 -37.16
CA GLU A 290 32.24 -15.88 -37.10
C GLU A 290 33.21 -16.76 -37.88
N LYS A 291 32.94 -18.07 -37.98
CA LYS A 291 33.93 -19.05 -38.47
C LYS A 291 33.56 -19.71 -39.79
N GLY A 292 32.32 -19.58 -40.26
CA GLY A 292 31.83 -20.23 -41.49
C GLY A 292 31.80 -21.75 -41.42
N ILE A 293 32.03 -22.34 -40.24
CA ILE A 293 32.03 -23.79 -39.98
C ILE A 293 30.67 -24.14 -39.36
N GLY A 294 30.01 -25.17 -39.91
CA GLY A 294 28.74 -25.65 -39.38
C GLY A 294 28.81 -26.04 -37.90
N LEU A 295 27.78 -25.70 -37.15
CA LEU A 295 27.69 -25.86 -35.70
C LEU A 295 28.01 -27.31 -35.21
N ARG A 296 27.55 -28.32 -35.95
CA ARG A 296 27.82 -29.75 -35.67
C ARG A 296 29.32 -30.07 -35.65
N GLU A 297 30.07 -29.49 -36.59
CA GLU A 297 31.51 -29.70 -36.73
C GLU A 297 32.29 -28.94 -35.63
N GLN A 298 31.80 -27.77 -35.21
CA GLN A 298 32.38 -27.05 -34.08
C GLN A 298 32.20 -27.78 -32.76
N VAL A 299 30.99 -28.30 -32.51
CA VAL A 299 30.66 -29.13 -31.34
C VAL A 299 31.51 -30.41 -31.33
N LYS A 300 31.66 -31.08 -32.49
CA LYS A 300 32.51 -32.27 -32.63
C LYS A 300 33.96 -31.97 -32.23
N ARG A 301 34.58 -30.95 -32.81
CA ARG A 301 35.97 -30.55 -32.50
C ARG A 301 36.17 -30.12 -31.05
N TRP A 302 35.12 -29.57 -30.44
CA TRP A 302 35.15 -29.20 -29.02
C TRP A 302 35.08 -30.44 -28.12
N LEU A 303 34.20 -31.40 -28.43
CA LEU A 303 34.05 -32.65 -27.67
C LEU A 303 35.30 -33.54 -27.79
N GLU A 304 35.94 -33.60 -28.96
CA GLU A 304 37.16 -34.39 -29.21
C GLU A 304 38.33 -33.99 -28.30
N LYS A 305 38.33 -32.75 -27.79
CA LYS A 305 39.36 -32.25 -26.86
C LYS A 305 39.10 -32.60 -25.40
N ARG A 306 37.90 -33.11 -25.06
CA ARG A 306 37.42 -33.21 -23.66
C ARG A 306 36.84 -34.56 -23.28
N VAL A 307 36.44 -35.36 -24.25
CA VAL A 307 35.80 -36.66 -24.01
C VAL A 307 36.54 -37.74 -24.79
N GLU A 308 36.91 -38.83 -24.11
CA GLU A 308 37.67 -39.95 -24.71
C GLU A 308 36.83 -40.77 -25.71
N LYS A 309 35.50 -40.78 -25.57
CA LYS A 309 34.58 -41.49 -26.48
C LYS A 309 33.46 -40.57 -26.96
N LEU A 310 33.48 -40.23 -28.25
CA LEU A 310 32.42 -39.47 -28.90
C LEU A 310 31.25 -40.38 -29.27
N ALA A 311 30.06 -40.07 -28.74
CA ALA A 311 28.81 -40.62 -29.26
C ALA A 311 28.19 -39.65 -30.26
N GLU A 312 27.85 -40.11 -31.47
CA GLU A 312 27.29 -39.25 -32.52
C GLU A 312 25.97 -38.59 -32.09
N ILE A 313 25.18 -39.30 -31.28
CA ILE A 313 23.93 -38.80 -30.67
C ILE A 313 24.19 -37.59 -29.76
N GLN A 314 25.31 -37.54 -29.05
CA GLN A 314 25.66 -36.41 -28.18
C GLN A 314 26.01 -35.17 -28.99
N ILE A 315 26.74 -35.33 -30.10
CA ILE A 315 27.07 -34.23 -31.03
C ILE A 315 25.77 -33.62 -31.58
N ASP A 316 24.81 -34.46 -31.99
CA ASP A 316 23.53 -34.01 -32.53
C ASP A 316 22.67 -33.30 -31.48
N ARG A 317 22.64 -33.80 -30.24
CA ARG A 317 21.95 -33.13 -29.12
C ARG A 317 22.53 -31.76 -28.81
N PHE A 318 23.86 -31.66 -28.73
CA PHE A 318 24.56 -30.42 -28.40
C PHE A 318 24.42 -29.39 -29.52
N ALA A 319 24.55 -29.83 -30.78
CA ALA A 319 24.31 -28.97 -31.95
C ALA A 319 22.84 -28.51 -32.02
N THR A 320 21.88 -29.37 -31.69
CA THR A 320 20.46 -28.97 -31.65
C THR A 320 20.20 -27.92 -30.58
N ALA A 321 20.73 -28.11 -29.37
CA ALA A 321 20.57 -27.16 -28.26
C ALA A 321 21.14 -25.77 -28.61
N LEU A 322 22.37 -25.73 -29.12
CA LEU A 322 23.02 -24.50 -29.59
C LEU A 322 22.25 -23.83 -30.75
N THR A 323 21.67 -24.61 -31.67
CA THR A 323 20.85 -24.08 -32.77
C THR A 323 19.55 -23.45 -32.26
N ILE A 324 18.93 -24.02 -31.23
CA ILE A 324 17.72 -23.46 -30.61
C ILE A 324 18.07 -22.13 -29.92
N LEU A 325 19.23 -22.07 -29.26
CA LEU A 325 19.70 -20.89 -28.55
C LEU A 325 20.18 -19.76 -29.49
N SER A 326 20.75 -20.09 -30.65
CA SER A 326 21.22 -19.11 -31.64
C SER A 326 20.12 -18.57 -32.55
N ARG A 327 18.94 -19.21 -32.59
CA ARG A 327 17.79 -18.68 -33.33
C ARG A 327 17.30 -17.40 -32.66
N LYS A 328 17.51 -16.26 -33.35
CA LYS A 328 16.79 -15.00 -33.09
C LYS A 328 15.32 -15.31 -32.80
N LYS A 329 14.82 -14.81 -31.66
CA LYS A 329 13.42 -14.79 -31.21
C LYS A 329 12.43 -15.00 -32.36
N GLY A 330 11.88 -16.23 -32.53
CA GLY A 330 10.69 -16.47 -33.35
C GLY A 330 10.73 -17.54 -34.46
N GLY A 331 11.84 -18.26 -34.69
CA GLY A 331 11.88 -19.29 -35.75
C GLY A 331 11.52 -20.70 -35.27
N ALA A 332 10.25 -21.11 -35.36
CA ALA A 332 9.81 -22.48 -35.04
C ALA A 332 10.50 -23.54 -35.95
N PRO A 333 10.75 -24.77 -35.46
CA PRO A 333 11.36 -25.83 -36.26
C PRO A 333 10.37 -26.33 -37.32
N SER A 334 10.76 -26.27 -38.60
CA SER A 334 10.03 -26.97 -39.67
C SER A 334 10.16 -28.47 -39.41
N ARG A 335 9.06 -29.09 -39.02
CA ARG A 335 8.94 -30.53 -38.84
C ARG A 335 9.17 -31.19 -40.21
N ASN A 336 10.30 -31.87 -40.37
CA ASN A 336 10.63 -32.61 -41.59
C ASN A 336 9.46 -33.53 -41.95
N SER A 337 8.82 -33.27 -43.09
CA SER A 337 7.87 -34.19 -43.69
C SER A 337 8.64 -35.45 -44.06
N ARG A 338 8.28 -36.57 -43.43
CA ARG A 338 8.68 -37.91 -43.88
C ARG A 338 8.36 -38.01 -45.37
N LYS A 339 9.39 -38.22 -46.20
CA LYS A 339 9.20 -38.75 -47.56
C LYS A 339 8.48 -40.09 -47.42
N LYS A 340 7.21 -40.13 -47.83
CA LYS A 340 6.53 -41.40 -48.11
C LYS A 340 7.22 -42.02 -49.33
N GLY A 341 7.76 -43.22 -49.13
CA GLY A 341 7.92 -44.19 -50.21
C GLY A 341 6.57 -44.82 -50.53
#